data_AF-A0ABC9Z813-F1
#
_entry.id   AF-A0ABC9Z813-F1
#
_cell.length_a   1.000
_cell.length_b   1.000
_cell.length_c   1.000
_cell.angle_alpha   90.00
_cell.angle_beta   90.00
_cell.angle_gamma   90.00
#
_symmetry.space_group_name_H-M   'P 1'
#
loop_
_entity.id
_entity.type
_entity.pdbx_description
1 polymer ?
#
loop_
_entity_poly.entity_id
_entity_poly.type
_entity_poly.pdbx_seq_one_letter_code
_entity_poly.pdbx_strand_id
1 'polypeptide(L)'
;MERFLEWRNSVVGGDSERAIAARMGIGNNRVGRHLRESDPPVAETVIDFARAYGVNPVDGLVAAGLIAESEALRAAAHSPLRSASQMQLLDELVRRERERTRSAAPEPDEGADAASQKRKRWCRDATIAENLLS
;
A
#
# COMPACT_ATOMS: atom_id res chain seq x y z
N MET A 1 7.07 17.03 15.83
CA MET A 1 7.89 16.15 16.71
C MET A 1 7.25 14.80 17.07
N GLU A 2 6.06 14.71 17.66
CA GLU A 2 5.50 13.44 18.21
C GLU A 2 5.46 12.28 17.20
N ARG A 3 4.90 12.51 16.00
CA ARG A 3 4.86 11.53 14.89
C ARG A 3 6.24 10.97 14.52
N PHE A 4 7.27 11.81 14.56
CA PHE A 4 8.64 11.40 14.26
C PHE A 4 9.20 10.46 15.33
N LEU A 5 8.97 10.78 16.61
CA LEU A 5 9.44 9.96 17.71
C LEU A 5 8.74 8.60 17.72
N GLU A 6 7.44 8.55 17.40
CA GLU A 6 6.70 7.30 17.24
C GLU A 6 7.26 6.45 16.10
N TRP A 7 7.45 7.03 14.91
CA TRP A 7 8.07 6.36 13.77
C TRP A 7 9.48 5.87 14.10
N ARG A 8 10.31 6.72 14.73
CA ARG A 8 11.66 6.34 15.14
C ARG A 8 11.61 5.16 16.10
N ASN A 9 10.73 5.19 17.09
CA ASN A 9 10.62 4.15 18.10
C ASN A 9 10.17 2.81 17.49
N SER A 10 9.29 2.84 16.47
CA SER A 10 8.89 1.62 15.77
C SER A 10 10.03 1.03 14.92
N VAL A 11 10.89 1.88 14.33
CA VAL A 11 12.06 1.45 13.55
C VAL A 11 13.15 0.84 14.46
N VAL A 12 13.43 1.45 15.62
CA VAL A 12 14.55 1.02 16.47
C VAL A 12 14.26 -0.25 17.28
N GLY A 13 13.00 -0.62 17.46
CA GLY A 13 12.61 -1.87 18.13
C GLY A 13 13.14 -2.03 19.56
N GLY A 14 13.48 -0.92 20.24
CA GLY A 14 14.03 -0.92 21.60
C GLY A 14 15.53 -0.60 21.71
N ASP A 15 16.24 -0.33 20.61
CA ASP A 15 17.63 0.12 20.70
C ASP A 15 17.78 1.40 21.53
N SER A 16 18.75 1.40 22.44
CA SER A 16 19.15 2.60 23.17
C SER A 16 19.78 3.64 22.26
N GLU A 17 19.87 4.91 22.68
CA GLU A 17 20.58 5.93 21.90
C GLU A 17 22.03 5.56 21.59
N ARG A 18 22.71 4.89 22.52
CA ARG A 18 24.07 4.38 22.30
C ARG A 18 24.11 3.33 21.19
N ALA A 19 23.12 2.44 21.14
CA ALA A 19 23.02 1.43 20.09
C ALA A 19 22.72 2.07 18.74
N ILE A 20 21.83 3.06 18.69
CA ILE A 20 21.55 3.86 17.49
C ILE A 20 22.82 4.57 17.02
N ALA A 21 23.54 5.23 17.93
CA ALA A 21 24.77 5.95 17.63
C ALA A 21 25.86 5.02 17.09
N ALA A 22 26.04 3.86 17.72
CA ALA A 22 26.98 2.83 17.27
C ALA A 22 26.62 2.31 15.87
N ARG A 23 25.33 2.04 15.60
CA ARG A 23 24.85 1.58 14.30
C ARG A 23 25.05 2.63 13.20
N MET A 24 24.82 3.90 13.53
CA MET A 24 25.00 5.02 12.60
C MET A 24 26.47 5.46 12.45
N GLY A 25 27.38 4.96 13.29
CA GLY A 25 28.79 5.39 13.29
C GLY A 25 29.00 6.85 13.70
N ILE A 26 28.08 7.43 14.49
CA ILE A 26 28.14 8.84 14.95
C ILE A 26 28.16 8.91 16.47
N GLY A 27 28.51 10.07 17.03
CA GLY A 27 28.51 10.28 18.48
C GLY A 27 27.10 10.30 19.08
N ASN A 28 26.93 9.74 20.30
CA ASN A 28 25.65 9.68 21.01
C ASN A 28 24.99 11.06 21.20
N ASN A 29 25.79 12.09 21.45
CA ASN A 29 25.31 13.48 21.56
C ASN A 29 24.68 13.98 20.25
N ARG A 30 25.22 13.57 19.09
CA ARG A 30 24.65 13.92 17.77
C ARG A 30 23.27 13.29 17.60
N VAL A 31 23.11 12.03 17.99
CA VAL A 31 21.80 11.32 17.94
C VAL A 31 20.75 12.04 18.79
N GLY A 32 21.04 12.31 20.06
CA GLY A 32 20.11 12.99 20.96
C GLY A 32 19.74 14.39 20.44
N ARG A 33 20.76 15.20 20.12
CA ARG A 33 20.55 16.56 19.61
C ARG A 33 19.73 16.58 18.32
N HIS A 34 20.07 15.74 17.34
CA HIS A 34 19.49 15.83 15.99
C HIS A 34 18.14 15.11 15.85
N LEU A 35 17.94 13.98 16.56
CA LEU A 35 16.75 13.13 16.40
C LEU A 35 15.75 13.23 17.56
N ARG A 36 16.07 13.96 18.63
CA ARG A 36 15.16 14.11 19.78
C ARG A 36 14.97 15.57 20.20
N GLU A 37 16.04 16.35 20.27
CA GLU A 37 15.98 17.73 20.78
C GLU A 37 15.66 18.76 19.70
N SER A 38 16.09 18.54 18.46
CA SER A 38 15.85 19.47 17.34
C SER A 38 14.43 19.31 16.80
N ASP A 39 13.70 20.42 16.61
CA ASP A 39 12.40 20.45 15.93
C ASP A 39 12.43 21.47 14.76
N PRO A 40 12.34 21.02 13.49
CA PRO A 40 12.28 19.62 13.07
C PRO A 40 13.62 18.88 13.29
N PRO A 41 13.61 17.53 13.32
CA PRO A 41 14.83 16.73 13.29
C PRO A 41 15.74 17.12 12.11
N VAL A 42 17.06 16.97 12.29
CA VAL A 42 18.02 17.32 11.22
C VAL A 42 17.90 16.33 10.06
N ALA A 43 17.50 16.82 8.88
CA ALA A 43 17.18 16.00 7.70
C ALA A 43 18.28 14.99 7.32
N GLU A 44 19.54 15.42 7.28
CA GLU A 44 20.68 14.55 7.00
C GLU A 44 20.73 13.35 7.96
N THR A 45 20.53 13.61 9.26
CA THR A 45 20.59 12.56 10.28
C THR A 45 19.39 11.64 10.23
N VAL A 46 18.21 12.13 9.82
CA VAL A 46 17.03 11.29 9.56
C VAL A 46 17.30 10.33 8.40
N ILE A 47 17.93 10.81 7.33
CA ILE A 47 18.27 10.00 6.15
C ILE A 47 19.31 8.93 6.52
N ASP A 48 20.38 9.31 7.22
CA ASP A 48 21.41 8.38 7.66
C ASP A 48 20.84 7.33 8.63
N PHE A 49 19.95 7.74 9.54
CA PHE A 49 19.25 6.85 10.45
C PHE A 49 18.41 5.82 9.67
N ALA A 50 17.60 6.27 8.72
CA ALA A 50 16.77 5.38 7.91
C ALA A 50 17.62 4.36 7.15
N ARG A 51 18.74 4.79 6.55
CA ARG A 51 19.69 3.91 5.86
C ARG A 51 20.34 2.90 6.80
N ALA A 52 20.77 3.33 7.98
CA ALA A 52 21.40 2.47 8.99
C ALA A 52 20.44 1.37 9.50
N TYR A 53 19.13 1.63 9.47
CA TYR A 53 18.08 0.66 9.83
C TYR A 53 17.46 -0.06 8.63
N GLY A 54 17.90 0.23 7.39
CA GLY A 54 17.38 -0.41 6.18
C GLY A 54 15.92 -0.06 5.85
N VAL A 55 15.42 1.08 6.33
CA VAL A 55 14.06 1.56 6.08
C VAL A 55 14.06 2.72 5.07
N ASN A 56 12.90 3.04 4.51
CA ASN A 56 12.75 4.10 3.52
C ASN A 56 12.99 5.49 4.16
N PRO A 57 13.97 6.29 3.69
CA PRO A 57 14.23 7.63 4.22
C PRO A 57 13.06 8.60 4.06
N VAL A 58 12.22 8.40 3.04
CA VAL A 58 11.06 9.26 2.78
C VAL A 58 10.06 9.18 3.95
N ASP A 59 9.84 8.00 4.52
CA ASP A 59 8.91 7.80 5.64
C ASP A 59 9.37 8.60 6.87
N GLY A 60 10.68 8.61 7.12
CA GLY A 60 11.28 9.39 8.20
C GLY A 60 11.17 10.90 7.98
N LEU A 61 11.39 11.38 6.76
CA LEU A 61 11.27 12.81 6.42
C LEU A 61 9.82 13.29 6.50
N VAL A 62 8.87 12.46 6.07
CA VAL A 62 7.43 12.71 6.20
C VAL A 62 7.02 12.71 7.69
N ALA A 63 7.50 11.75 8.48
CA ALA A 63 7.24 11.70 9.93
C ALA A 63 7.85 12.90 10.68
N ALA A 64 9.02 13.37 10.25
CA ALA A 64 9.70 14.57 10.74
C ALA A 64 9.01 15.89 10.33
N GLY A 65 8.06 15.86 9.39
CA GLY A 65 7.42 17.05 8.85
C GLY A 65 8.34 17.89 7.94
N LEU A 66 9.45 17.32 7.49
CA LEU A 66 10.41 17.98 6.60
C LEU A 66 9.93 17.99 5.15
N ILE A 67 9.09 17.03 4.78
CA ILE A 67 8.36 16.98 3.51
C ILE A 67 6.91 16.55 3.79
N ALA A 68 5.99 17.02 2.96
CA ALA A 68 4.60 16.58 3.00
C ALA A 68 4.44 15.20 2.35
N GLU A 69 3.47 14.42 2.82
CA GLU A 69 3.12 13.14 2.22
C GLU A 69 2.71 13.28 0.74
N SER A 70 2.04 14.37 0.39
CA SER A 70 1.68 14.67 -1.00
C SER A 70 2.90 14.93 -1.91
N GLU A 71 3.99 15.47 -1.37
CA GLU A 71 5.25 15.68 -2.09
C GLU A 71 5.96 14.34 -2.33
N ALA A 72 6.00 13.49 -1.31
CA ALA A 72 6.52 12.12 -1.40
C ALA A 72 5.77 11.30 -2.46
N LEU A 73 4.43 11.32 -2.42
CA LEU A 73 3.57 10.62 -3.39
C LEU A 73 3.76 11.15 -4.81
N ARG A 74 3.87 12.48 -4.97
CA ARG A 74 4.12 13.10 -6.29
C ARG A 74 5.48 12.67 -6.86
N ALA A 75 6.52 12.65 -6.04
CA ALA A 75 7.86 12.18 -6.45
C ALA A 75 7.82 10.69 -6.87
N ALA A 76 7.12 9.85 -6.10
CA ALA A 76 6.94 8.44 -6.40
C ALA A 76 6.10 8.21 -7.68
N ALA A 77 5.13 9.07 -7.98
CA ALA A 77 4.31 8.96 -9.18
C ALA A 77 5.07 9.34 -10.47
N HIS A 78 6.00 10.28 -10.40
CA HIS A 78 6.70 10.79 -11.60
C HIS A 78 7.97 10.00 -11.96
N SER A 79 8.63 9.35 -11.01
CA SER A 79 9.88 8.62 -11.27
C SER A 79 9.69 7.35 -12.14
N PRO A 80 8.68 6.49 -11.90
CA PRO A 80 8.46 5.28 -12.70
C PRO A 80 7.91 5.59 -14.09
N LEU A 81 7.02 6.58 -14.24
CA LEU A 81 6.37 6.87 -15.52
C LEU A 81 7.33 7.49 -16.54
N ARG A 82 8.33 8.26 -16.09
CA ARG A 82 9.32 8.88 -16.99
C ARG A 82 10.42 7.91 -17.43
N SER A 83 10.71 6.90 -16.62
CA SER A 83 11.73 5.88 -16.89
C SER A 83 11.16 4.59 -17.47
N ALA A 84 9.84 4.38 -17.39
CA ALA A 84 9.16 3.25 -18.01
C ALA A 84 9.31 3.28 -19.53
N SER A 85 9.59 2.11 -20.10
CA SER A 85 9.51 1.92 -21.55
C SER A 85 8.07 2.09 -22.03
N GLN A 86 7.91 2.43 -23.31
CA GLN A 86 6.59 2.53 -23.95
C GLN A 86 5.75 1.25 -23.77
N MET A 87 6.39 0.09 -23.79
CA MET A 87 5.72 -1.21 -23.60
C MET A 87 5.17 -1.38 -22.18
N GLN A 88 5.93 -0.97 -21.17
CA GLN A 88 5.49 -1.00 -19.77
C GLN A 88 4.32 -0.03 -19.52
N LEU A 89 4.32 1.13 -20.19
CA LEU A 89 3.21 2.07 -20.11
C LEU A 89 1.94 1.51 -20.77
N LEU A 90 2.07 0.86 -21.94
CA LEU A 90 0.96 0.21 -22.63
C LEU A 90 0.37 -0.93 -21.79
N ASP A 91 1.21 -1.78 -21.20
CA ASP A 91 0.77 -2.88 -20.35
C ASP A 91 0.00 -2.39 -19.11
N GLU A 92 0.51 -1.34 -18.46
CA GLU A 92 -0.18 -0.71 -17.33
C GLU A 92 -1.52 -0.08 -17.73
N LEU A 93 -1.62 0.55 -18.91
CA LEU A 93 -2.88 1.08 -19.42
C LEU A 93 -3.91 -0.04 -19.69
N VAL A 94 -3.47 -1.15 -20.31
CA VAL A 94 -4.33 -2.32 -20.55
C VAL A 94 -4.81 -2.93 -19.23
N ARG A 95 -3.93 -3.06 -18.23
CA ARG A 95 -4.28 -3.56 -16.90
C ARG A 95 -5.36 -2.68 -16.25
N ARG A 96 -5.20 -1.36 -16.27
CA ARG A 96 -6.18 -0.41 -15.70
C ARG A 96 -7.53 -0.49 -16.39
N GLU A 97 -7.55 -0.63 -17.71
CA GLU A 97 -8.81 -0.73 -18.44
C GLU A 97 -9.56 -2.01 -18.08
N ARG A 98 -8.85 -3.14 -17.96
CA ARG A 98 -9.44 -4.40 -17.48
C ARG A 98 -10.02 -4.28 -16.08
N GLU A 99 -9.35 -3.57 -15.17
CA GLU A 99 -9.84 -3.34 -13.82
C GLU A 99 -11.09 -2.45 -13.82
N ARG A 100 -11.10 -1.38 -14.62
CA ARG A 100 -12.30 -0.54 -14.82
C ARG A 100 -13.46 -1.37 -15.34
N THR A 101 -13.26 -2.19 -16.37
CA THR A 101 -14.34 -3.03 -16.93
C THR A 101 -14.84 -4.04 -15.91
N ARG A 102 -13.96 -4.64 -15.10
CA ARG A 102 -14.36 -5.58 -14.04
C ARG A 102 -15.18 -4.90 -12.95
N SER A 103 -14.78 -3.71 -12.51
CA SER A 103 -15.52 -2.93 -11.51
C SER A 103 -16.81 -2.31 -12.05
N ALA A 104 -16.93 -2.16 -13.37
CA ALA A 104 -18.13 -1.69 -14.05
C ALA A 104 -19.07 -2.83 -14.49
N ALA A 105 -18.68 -4.09 -14.27
CA ALA A 105 -19.56 -5.22 -14.52
C ALA A 105 -20.76 -5.11 -13.56
N PRO A 106 -22.01 -5.15 -14.07
CA PRO A 106 -23.17 -5.19 -13.20
C PRO A 106 -23.10 -6.45 -12.33
N GLU A 107 -23.32 -6.30 -11.03
CA GLU A 107 -23.53 -7.43 -10.11
C GLU A 107 -24.52 -8.41 -10.74
N PRO A 108 -24.23 -9.72 -10.74
CA PRO A 108 -25.16 -10.70 -11.30
C PRO A 108 -26.48 -10.60 -10.56
N ASP A 109 -27.54 -10.24 -11.29
CA ASP A 109 -28.91 -10.22 -10.79
C ASP A 109 -29.29 -11.63 -10.32
N GLU A 110 -29.22 -11.86 -9.01
CA GLU A 110 -29.61 -13.11 -8.35
C GLU A 110 -31.07 -13.52 -8.64
N GLY A 111 -31.88 -12.63 -9.23
CA GLY A 111 -33.26 -12.89 -9.66
C GLY A 111 -33.39 -13.76 -10.93
N ALA A 112 -32.42 -13.75 -11.84
CA ALA A 112 -32.55 -14.43 -13.13
C ALA A 112 -32.33 -15.97 -13.03
N ASP A 113 -31.49 -16.41 -12.08
CA ASP A 113 -31.12 -17.82 -11.96
C ASP A 113 -32.22 -18.67 -11.27
N ALA A 114 -32.97 -18.06 -10.35
CA ALA A 114 -34.10 -18.70 -9.68
C ALA A 114 -35.26 -19.03 -10.64
N ALA A 115 -35.53 -18.17 -11.63
CA ALA A 115 -36.56 -18.39 -12.64
C ALA A 115 -36.18 -19.53 -13.60
N SER A 116 -34.89 -19.62 -13.97
CA SER A 116 -34.37 -20.68 -14.83
C SER A 116 -34.40 -22.05 -14.14
N GLN A 117 -34.08 -22.10 -12.84
CA GLN A 117 -34.21 -23.33 -12.03
C GLN A 117 -35.66 -23.78 -11.84
N LYS A 118 -36.61 -22.86 -11.57
CA LYS A 118 -38.03 -23.20 -11.45
C LYS A 118 -38.60 -23.78 -12.75
N ARG A 119 -38.24 -23.21 -13.91
CA ARG A 119 -38.65 -23.72 -15.24
C ARG A 119 -38.11 -25.12 -15.51
N LYS A 120 -36.83 -25.38 -15.18
CA LYS A 120 -36.19 -26.71 -15.32
C LYS A 120 -36.77 -27.75 -14.35
N ARG A 121 -37.30 -27.34 -13.19
CA ARG A 121 -37.93 -28.25 -12.23
C ARG A 121 -39.33 -28.64 -12.69
N TRP A 122 -40.12 -27.70 -13.21
CA TRP A 122 -41.46 -27.96 -13.72
C TRP A 122 -41.48 -28.92 -14.92
N CYS A 123 -40.54 -28.78 -15.87
CA CYS A 123 -40.41 -29.74 -16.98
C CYS A 123 -40.08 -31.15 -16.50
N ARG A 124 -39.24 -31.31 -15.47
CA ARG A 124 -38.87 -32.63 -14.94
C ARG A 124 -40.05 -33.31 -14.23
N ASP A 125 -40.79 -32.55 -13.43
CA ASP A 125 -41.95 -33.07 -12.68
C ASP A 125 -43.08 -33.48 -13.64
N ALA A 126 -43.28 -32.77 -14.77
CA ALA A 126 -44.23 -33.14 -15.82
C ALA A 126 -43.86 -34.44 -16.54
N THR A 127 -42.57 -34.65 -16.87
CA THR A 127 -42.09 -35.87 -17.52
C THR A 127 -42.22 -37.12 -16.63
N ILE A 128 -42.11 -36.98 -15.31
CA ILE A 128 -42.31 -38.10 -14.37
C ILE A 128 -43.79 -38.50 -14.28
N ALA A 129 -44.70 -37.53 -14.31
CA ALA A 129 -46.14 -37.79 -14.24
C ALA A 129 -46.68 -38.51 -15.49
N GLU A 130 -46.16 -38.21 -16.68
CA GLU A 130 -46.55 -38.91 -17.93
C GLU A 130 -46.08 -40.37 -17.96
N ASN A 131 -44.95 -40.69 -17.33
CA ASN A 131 -44.38 -42.04 -17.32
C ASN A 131 -45.02 -42.99 -16.27
N LEU A 132 -45.91 -42.49 -15.41
CA LEU A 132 -46.61 -43.27 -14.37
C LEU A 132 -48.05 -43.65 -14.75
N LEU A 133 -48.53 -43.23 -15.94
CA LEU A 133 -49.88 -43.49 -16.44
C LEU A 133 -49.92 -44.43 -17.66
N SER A 134 -48.79 -45.07 -18.00
CA SER A 134 -48.69 -46.18 -18.96
C SER A 134 -48.39 -47.49 -18.23
#